data_AF-A0A7I8CRK6-F1
#
_entry.id   AF-A0A7I8CRK6-F1
#
_cell.length_a   1.000
_cell.length_b   1.000
_cell.length_c   1.000
_cell.angle_alpha   90.00
_cell.angle_beta   90.00
_cell.angle_gamma   90.00
#
_symmetry.space_group_name_H-M   'P 1'
#
loop_
_entity.id
_entity.type
_entity.pdbx_description
1 polymer ?
#
loop_
_entity_poly.entity_id
_entity_poly.type
_entity_poly.pdbx_seq_one_letter_code
_entity_poly.pdbx_strand_id
1 'polypeptide(L)'
;MDRPTLIPSVMLMALLIGSVTVSTQTVAQDVPRTFAISPDYRFTEISGEALYNATCAGCHMPDGKGAQGAGHYPALADNPAVEAAPYVITSVLHGRRAMPSFGDAMNDDQVAAVVNYTRTHFGNRFAGSVTPDQVRSLR
;
A
#
# COMPACT_ATOMS: atom_id res chain seq x y z
N MET A 1 61.09 56.94 -9.43
CA MET A 1 60.02 57.86 -9.88
C MET A 1 59.92 57.69 -11.39
N ASP A 2 59.00 56.84 -11.86
CA ASP A 2 58.53 56.74 -13.25
C ASP A 2 57.32 55.79 -13.22
N ARG A 3 56.09 56.32 -13.33
CA ARG A 3 55.18 56.29 -14.51
C ARG A 3 54.47 54.92 -14.71
N PRO A 4 53.32 54.86 -15.39
CA PRO A 4 51.99 55.15 -14.86
C PRO A 4 51.06 53.92 -15.00
N THR A 5 50.14 53.71 -14.07
CA THR A 5 49.15 52.62 -14.19
C THR A 5 48.09 52.97 -15.23
N LEU A 6 47.95 52.06 -16.20
CA LEU A 6 46.98 52.07 -17.29
C LEU A 6 45.54 51.95 -16.77
N ILE A 7 44.65 52.75 -17.36
CA ILE A 7 43.21 52.50 -17.45
C ILE A 7 43.02 51.37 -18.47
N PRO A 8 42.11 50.40 -18.26
CA PRO A 8 40.96 50.39 -19.17
C PRO A 8 39.64 49.88 -18.56
N SER A 9 38.56 50.34 -19.22
CA SER A 9 37.33 49.59 -19.47
C SER A 9 36.36 49.39 -18.31
N VAL A 10 35.48 50.38 -18.22
CA VAL A 10 34.06 50.24 -17.87
C VAL A 10 33.48 49.01 -18.58
N MET A 11 33.33 47.91 -17.84
CA MET A 11 32.67 46.71 -18.32
C MET A 11 31.17 46.88 -18.09
N LEU A 12 30.50 47.37 -19.13
CA LEU A 12 29.05 47.41 -19.26
C LEU A 12 28.52 45.97 -19.23
N MET A 13 28.20 45.44 -18.05
CA MET A 13 27.44 44.20 -17.91
C MET A 13 25.99 44.48 -18.33
N ALA A 14 25.70 44.21 -19.60
CA ALA A 14 24.35 44.10 -20.11
C ALA A 14 23.63 42.95 -19.39
N LEU A 15 22.73 43.30 -18.48
CA LEU A 15 21.86 42.39 -17.75
C LEU A 15 20.78 41.87 -18.71
N LEU A 16 21.06 40.77 -19.42
CA LEU A 16 20.05 40.03 -20.18
C LEU A 16 19.17 39.26 -19.19
N ILE A 17 18.10 39.92 -18.74
CA ILE A 17 17.03 39.32 -17.95
C ILE A 17 16.22 38.41 -18.89
N GLY A 18 16.64 37.16 -19.03
CA GLY A 18 15.86 36.13 -19.69
C GLY A 18 14.60 35.84 -18.87
N SER A 19 13.43 36.21 -19.38
CA SER A 19 12.14 35.87 -18.78
C SER A 19 11.89 34.37 -18.94
N VAL A 20 12.34 33.58 -17.94
CA VAL A 20 11.93 32.18 -17.83
C VAL A 20 10.50 32.16 -17.33
N THR A 21 9.54 31.98 -18.23
CA THR A 21 8.15 31.67 -17.87
C THR A 21 8.12 30.25 -17.32
N VAL A 22 8.21 30.11 -16.00
CA VAL A 22 7.92 28.86 -15.31
C VAL A 22 6.42 28.62 -15.42
N SER A 23 6.03 27.74 -16.35
CA SER A 23 4.66 27.23 -16.40
C SER A 23 4.42 26.38 -15.16
N THR A 24 3.67 26.92 -14.19
CA THR A 24 3.17 26.14 -13.06
C THR A 24 2.12 25.17 -13.58
N GLN A 25 2.53 23.94 -13.88
CA GLN A 25 1.59 22.84 -14.11
C GLN A 25 0.98 22.48 -12.76
N THR A 26 -0.20 23.02 -12.49
CA THR A 26 -1.10 22.51 -11.44
C THR A 26 -1.60 21.14 -11.87
N VAL A 27 -0.84 20.09 -11.54
CA VAL A 27 -1.36 18.74 -11.56
C VAL A 27 -2.38 18.65 -10.43
N ALA A 28 -3.66 18.79 -10.74
CA ALA A 28 -4.73 18.45 -9.82
C ALA A 28 -4.62 16.95 -9.51
N GLN A 29 -4.12 16.62 -8.33
CA GLN A 29 -4.07 15.26 -7.82
C GLN A 29 -5.47 14.86 -7.37
N ASP A 30 -6.34 14.53 -8.32
CA ASP A 30 -7.68 14.00 -8.05
C ASP A 30 -7.61 12.49 -7.74
N VAL A 31 -6.69 12.11 -6.86
CA VAL A 31 -6.55 10.72 -6.42
C VAL A 31 -7.63 10.50 -5.36
N PRO A 32 -8.55 9.53 -5.55
CA PRO A 32 -9.55 9.19 -4.55
C PRO A 32 -8.83 8.94 -3.21
N ARG A 33 -9.34 9.51 -2.11
CA ARG A 33 -8.81 9.27 -0.76
C ARG A 33 -9.15 7.88 -0.22
N THR A 34 -9.13 6.89 -1.09
CA THR A 34 -9.21 5.49 -0.75
C THR A 34 -7.79 5.01 -0.60
N PHE A 35 -7.46 4.42 0.55
CA PHE A 35 -6.25 3.63 0.67
C PHE A 35 -6.41 2.47 -0.31
N ALA A 36 -5.82 2.60 -1.49
CA ALA A 36 -5.86 1.62 -2.56
C ALA A 36 -4.42 1.27 -2.92
N ILE A 37 -4.19 -0.01 -3.16
CA ILE A 37 -2.93 -0.48 -3.72
C ILE A 37 -2.81 0.07 -5.13
N SER A 38 -1.59 0.47 -5.53
CA SER A 38 -1.33 0.93 -6.89
C SER A 38 -1.84 -0.09 -7.91
N PRO A 39 -2.54 0.33 -8.99
CA PRO A 39 -3.18 -0.60 -9.94
C PRO A 39 -2.23 -1.65 -10.54
N ASP A 40 -0.96 -1.30 -10.70
CA ASP A 40 0.06 -2.17 -11.30
C ASP A 40 0.85 -3.01 -10.28
N TYR A 41 0.61 -2.83 -8.98
CA TYR A 41 1.35 -3.56 -7.96
C TYR A 41 0.89 -5.02 -7.88
N ARG A 42 1.85 -5.93 -7.81
CA ARG A 42 1.62 -7.38 -7.66
C ARG A 42 2.53 -7.92 -6.57
N PHE A 43 1.96 -8.76 -5.71
CA PHE A 43 2.73 -9.47 -4.69
C PHE A 43 3.58 -10.56 -5.31
N THR A 44 4.80 -10.72 -4.81
CA THR A 44 5.73 -11.80 -5.23
C THR A 44 5.75 -12.96 -4.24
N GLU A 45 5.22 -12.71 -3.04
CA GLU A 45 5.09 -13.63 -1.92
C GLU A 45 4.06 -14.70 -2.24
N ILE A 46 4.36 -15.94 -1.90
CA ILE A 46 3.50 -17.10 -2.20
C ILE A 46 2.87 -17.67 -0.93
N SER A 47 3.60 -17.69 0.19
CA SER A 47 3.08 -18.22 1.45
C SER A 47 2.17 -17.23 2.15
N GLY A 48 1.17 -17.75 2.87
CA GLY A 48 0.25 -16.92 3.64
C GLY A 48 0.95 -16.09 4.72
N GLU A 49 2.03 -16.63 5.33
CA GLU A 49 2.85 -15.90 6.29
C GLU A 49 3.58 -14.71 5.66
N ALA A 50 4.22 -14.92 4.52
CA ALA A 50 4.95 -13.87 3.83
C ALA A 50 4.00 -12.76 3.36
N LEU A 51 2.84 -13.12 2.81
CA LEU A 51 1.79 -12.18 2.44
C LEU A 51 1.25 -11.41 3.65
N TYR A 52 1.01 -12.10 4.77
CA TYR A 52 0.55 -11.47 6.01
C TYR A 52 1.54 -10.42 6.51
N ASN A 53 2.83 -10.79 6.58
CA ASN A 53 3.89 -9.91 7.05
C ASN A 53 4.15 -8.74 6.09
N ALA A 54 4.02 -8.96 4.77
CA ALA A 54 4.24 -7.94 3.77
C ALA A 54 3.19 -6.82 3.80
N THR A 55 1.93 -7.13 4.18
CA THR A 55 0.85 -6.13 4.07
C THR A 55 -0.18 -6.14 5.20
N CYS A 56 -0.64 -7.31 5.65
CA CYS A 56 -1.74 -7.42 6.60
C CYS A 56 -1.32 -6.99 8.02
N ALA A 57 -0.10 -7.35 8.42
CA ALA A 57 0.46 -7.08 9.74
C ALA A 57 0.58 -5.57 10.04
N GLY A 58 0.64 -4.71 9.02
CA GLY A 58 0.70 -3.26 9.21
C GLY A 58 -0.53 -2.69 9.91
N CYS A 59 -1.70 -3.33 9.76
CA CYS A 59 -2.95 -2.93 10.39
C CYS A 59 -3.40 -3.95 11.47
N HIS A 60 -3.31 -5.24 11.17
CA HIS A 60 -3.77 -6.30 12.07
C HIS A 60 -2.73 -6.70 13.12
N MET A 61 -1.56 -6.04 13.11
CA MET A 61 -0.39 -6.32 13.94
C MET A 61 0.28 -7.67 13.63
N PRO A 62 1.60 -7.81 13.89
CA PRO A 62 2.30 -9.08 13.65
C PRO A 62 1.71 -10.28 14.40
N ASP A 63 1.11 -10.05 15.57
CA ASP A 63 0.47 -11.09 16.38
C ASP A 63 -1.06 -11.20 16.17
N GLY A 64 -1.60 -10.49 15.18
CA GLY A 64 -3.01 -10.53 14.83
C GLY A 64 -3.93 -9.82 15.83
N LYS A 65 -3.42 -9.08 16.82
CA LYS A 65 -4.25 -8.44 17.85
C LYS A 65 -4.94 -7.15 17.40
N GLY A 66 -4.61 -6.65 16.21
CA GLY A 66 -5.12 -5.36 15.74
C GLY A 66 -4.68 -4.19 16.62
N ALA A 67 -5.28 -3.03 16.42
CA ALA A 67 -4.93 -1.81 17.11
C ALA A 67 -6.13 -0.88 17.31
N GLN A 68 -6.06 -0.06 18.36
CA GLN A 68 -7.05 0.95 18.73
C GLN A 68 -6.36 2.32 18.91
N GLY A 69 -7.10 3.42 18.75
CA GLY A 69 -6.60 4.78 18.96
C GLY A 69 -6.92 5.66 17.76
N ALA A 70 -5.89 6.01 16.97
CA ALA A 70 -6.07 6.79 15.74
C ALA A 70 -6.93 6.08 14.67
N GLY A 71 -7.14 4.77 14.81
CA GLY A 71 -8.05 3.96 14.01
C GLY A 71 -8.50 2.72 14.77
N HIS A 72 -9.44 1.98 14.17
CA HIS A 72 -9.91 0.69 14.67
C HIS A 72 -9.54 -0.40 13.67
N TYR A 73 -8.54 -1.20 14.03
CA TYR A 73 -8.10 -2.35 13.26
C TYR A 73 -8.49 -3.61 14.03
N PRO A 74 -9.39 -4.44 13.49
CA PRO A 74 -9.92 -5.56 14.26
C PRO A 74 -8.85 -6.63 14.49
N ALA A 75 -8.89 -7.24 15.66
CA ALA A 75 -8.10 -8.43 15.94
C ALA A 75 -8.54 -9.58 15.01
N LEU A 76 -7.56 -10.29 14.48
CA LEU A 76 -7.74 -11.59 13.84
C LEU A 76 -7.49 -12.72 14.85
N ALA A 77 -6.67 -12.44 15.89
CA ALA A 77 -6.41 -13.36 16.98
C ALA A 77 -7.68 -13.72 17.75
N ASP A 78 -7.88 -15.01 17.98
CA ASP A 78 -9.02 -15.58 18.71
C ASP A 78 -10.39 -15.04 18.25
N ASN A 79 -10.51 -14.70 16.96
CA ASN A 79 -11.70 -14.04 16.43
C ASN A 79 -12.59 -15.03 15.67
N PRO A 80 -13.79 -15.40 16.19
CA PRO A 80 -14.67 -16.35 15.52
C PRO A 80 -15.17 -15.87 14.16
N ALA A 81 -15.15 -14.55 13.88
CA ALA A 81 -15.55 -14.04 12.57
C ALA A 81 -14.66 -14.59 11.43
N VAL A 82 -13.40 -14.94 11.71
CA VAL A 82 -12.51 -15.49 10.68
C VAL A 82 -12.80 -16.96 10.34
N GLU A 83 -13.67 -17.64 11.11
CA GLU A 83 -14.15 -19.01 10.81
C GLU A 83 -14.97 -19.08 9.53
N ALA A 84 -15.70 -18.01 9.18
CA ALA A 84 -16.48 -17.95 7.96
C ALA A 84 -15.56 -17.65 6.76
N ALA A 85 -15.08 -18.69 6.07
CA ALA A 85 -14.14 -18.53 4.94
C ALA A 85 -14.63 -17.52 3.88
N PRO A 86 -15.89 -17.55 3.42
CA PRO A 86 -16.37 -16.56 2.44
C PRO A 86 -16.26 -15.11 2.94
N TYR A 87 -16.44 -14.88 4.23
CA TYR A 87 -16.31 -13.54 4.82
C TYR A 87 -14.86 -13.04 4.78
N VAL A 88 -13.89 -13.91 5.07
CA VAL A 88 -12.47 -13.53 5.03
C VAL A 88 -12.01 -13.35 3.58
N ILE A 89 -12.40 -14.27 2.69
CA ILE A 89 -12.08 -14.18 1.25
C ILE A 89 -12.61 -12.87 0.66
N THR A 90 -13.89 -12.56 0.87
CA THR A 90 -14.50 -11.33 0.33
C THR A 90 -13.88 -10.07 0.93
N SER A 91 -13.49 -10.10 2.22
CA SER A 91 -12.78 -8.98 2.85
C SER A 91 -11.40 -8.74 2.25
N VAL A 92 -10.67 -9.80 1.85
CA VAL A 92 -9.35 -9.66 1.19
C VAL A 92 -9.51 -9.21 -0.26
N LEU A 93 -10.43 -9.81 -1.02
CA LEU A 93 -10.65 -9.47 -2.42
C LEU A 93 -11.11 -8.02 -2.60
N HIS A 94 -12.15 -7.64 -1.85
CA HIS A 94 -12.92 -6.42 -2.09
C HIS A 94 -12.66 -5.32 -1.06
N GLY A 95 -11.83 -5.60 -0.05
CA GLY A 95 -11.64 -4.72 1.08
C GLY A 95 -12.88 -4.64 1.96
N ARG A 96 -12.77 -3.90 3.07
CA ARG A 96 -13.90 -3.67 3.97
C ARG A 96 -13.67 -2.43 4.83
N ARG A 97 -14.59 -1.46 4.74
CA ARG A 97 -14.45 -0.15 5.40
C ARG A 97 -13.13 0.51 4.96
N ALA A 98 -12.19 0.70 5.87
CA ALA A 98 -10.87 1.27 5.59
C ALA A 98 -9.83 0.21 5.16
N MET A 99 -10.15 -1.09 5.22
CA MET A 99 -9.26 -2.14 4.71
C MET A 99 -9.25 -2.09 3.17
N PRO A 100 -8.08 -1.95 2.53
CA PRO A 100 -7.97 -1.91 1.07
C PRO A 100 -8.40 -3.23 0.42
N SER A 101 -8.77 -3.17 -0.85
CA SER A 101 -8.94 -4.36 -1.70
C SER A 101 -7.59 -4.88 -2.17
N PHE A 102 -7.41 -6.21 -2.12
CA PHE A 102 -6.21 -6.87 -2.60
C PHE A 102 -6.45 -7.75 -3.83
N GLY A 103 -7.70 -7.85 -4.30
CA GLY A 103 -8.09 -8.69 -5.44
C GLY A 103 -7.24 -8.44 -6.68
N ASP A 104 -6.98 -7.20 -7.07
CA ASP A 104 -6.20 -6.93 -8.29
C ASP A 104 -4.69 -7.17 -8.13
N ALA A 105 -4.20 -7.17 -6.88
CA ALA A 105 -2.79 -7.29 -6.55
C ALA A 105 -2.35 -8.74 -6.24
N MET A 106 -3.28 -9.59 -5.81
CA MET A 106 -3.04 -10.99 -5.46
C MET A 106 -3.82 -11.93 -6.39
N ASN A 107 -3.20 -13.04 -6.80
CA ASN A 107 -3.89 -14.12 -7.50
C ASN A 107 -4.71 -15.00 -6.52
N ASP A 108 -5.48 -15.94 -7.06
CA ASP A 108 -6.37 -16.79 -6.26
C ASP A 108 -5.61 -17.67 -5.24
N ASP A 109 -4.42 -18.16 -5.59
CA ASP A 109 -3.56 -18.94 -4.70
C ASP A 109 -3.05 -18.10 -3.52
N GLN A 110 -2.62 -16.87 -3.78
CA GLN A 110 -2.14 -15.94 -2.76
C GLN A 110 -3.24 -15.57 -1.78
N VAL A 111 -4.44 -15.27 -2.27
CA VAL A 111 -5.61 -14.98 -1.42
C VAL A 111 -5.96 -16.20 -0.58
N ALA A 112 -6.01 -17.40 -1.17
CA ALA A 112 -6.27 -18.63 -0.42
C ALA A 112 -5.21 -18.86 0.67
N ALA A 113 -3.93 -18.64 0.35
CA ALA A 113 -2.82 -18.81 1.28
C ALA A 113 -2.92 -17.86 2.48
N VAL A 114 -3.13 -16.55 2.28
CA VAL A 114 -3.21 -15.58 3.38
C VAL A 114 -4.49 -15.79 4.21
N VAL A 115 -5.61 -16.13 3.58
CA VAL A 115 -6.84 -16.47 4.30
C VAL A 115 -6.62 -17.69 5.20
N ASN A 116 -6.00 -18.76 4.69
CA ASN A 116 -5.68 -19.94 5.50
C ASN A 116 -4.73 -19.62 6.67
N TYR A 117 -3.73 -18.77 6.44
CA TYR A 117 -2.81 -18.32 7.49
C TYR A 117 -3.56 -17.62 8.62
N THR A 118 -4.46 -16.67 8.30
CA THR A 118 -5.27 -15.98 9.33
C THR A 118 -6.22 -16.91 10.10
N ARG A 119 -6.75 -17.95 9.45
CA ARG A 119 -7.68 -18.94 10.02
C ARG A 119 -7.01 -19.99 10.91
N THR A 120 -5.71 -20.19 10.78
CA THR A 120 -4.98 -21.28 11.43
C THR A 120 -3.86 -20.80 12.36
N HIS A 121 -3.69 -19.47 12.50
CA HIS A 121 -2.75 -18.85 13.42
C HIS A 121 -3.42 -17.84 14.35
N PHE A 122 -2.63 -17.20 15.21
CA PHE A 122 -3.13 -16.23 16.19
C PHE A 122 -4.16 -16.83 17.17
N GLY A 123 -3.98 -18.10 17.55
CA GLY A 123 -4.93 -18.85 18.37
C GLY A 123 -6.06 -19.52 17.59
N ASN A 124 -6.27 -19.17 16.31
CA ASN A 124 -7.30 -19.77 15.47
C ASN A 124 -6.91 -21.18 15.00
N ARG A 125 -7.87 -22.11 14.97
CA ARG A 125 -7.70 -23.50 14.53
C ARG A 125 -8.91 -23.98 13.72
N PHE A 126 -9.35 -23.18 12.75
CA PHE A 126 -10.53 -23.51 11.96
C PHE A 126 -10.23 -24.58 10.91
N ALA A 127 -11.14 -25.54 10.78
CA ALA A 127 -11.07 -26.60 9.78
C ALA A 127 -11.46 -26.08 8.38
N GLY A 128 -11.17 -26.90 7.36
CA GLY A 128 -11.51 -26.61 5.96
C GLY A 128 -10.61 -25.52 5.38
N SER A 129 -9.53 -25.93 4.72
CA SER A 129 -8.66 -25.01 4.00
C SER A 129 -9.40 -24.38 2.83
N VAL A 130 -9.22 -23.08 2.67
CA VAL A 130 -9.65 -22.33 1.49
C VAL A 130 -8.81 -22.76 0.30
N THR A 131 -9.49 -23.00 -0.82
CA THR A 131 -8.89 -23.36 -2.12
C THR A 131 -8.92 -22.18 -3.10
N PRO A 132 -8.05 -22.17 -4.11
CA PRO A 132 -8.08 -21.15 -5.16
C PRO A 132 -9.42 -21.09 -5.90
N ASP A 133 -10.08 -22.24 -6.12
CA ASP A 133 -11.39 -22.27 -6.79
C ASP A 133 -12.49 -21.61 -5.95
N GLN A 134 -12.45 -21.74 -4.63
CA GLN A 134 -13.36 -21.02 -3.74
C GLN A 134 -13.12 -19.51 -3.81
N VAL A 135 -11.85 -19.07 -3.89
CA VAL A 135 -11.52 -17.65 -4.10
C VAL A 135 -12.07 -17.16 -5.43
N ARG A 136 -11.81 -17.90 -6.51
CA ARG A 136 -12.28 -17.58 -7.86
C ARG A 136 -13.79 -17.42 -7.94
N SER A 137 -14.54 -18.25 -7.19
CA SER A 137 -16.00 -18.17 -7.16
C SER A 137 -16.56 -16.90 -6.49
N LEU A 138 -15.73 -16.16 -5.75
CA LEU A 138 -16.11 -14.98 -4.96
C LEU A 138 -15.48 -13.67 -5.48
N ARG A 139 -14.76 -13.75 -6.60
CA ARG A 139 -14.04 -12.65 -7.23
C ARG A 139 -14.95 -11.81 -8.13
#